data_AF-A0A958HWE2-F1
#
_entry.id   AF-A0A958HWE2-F1
#
_cell.length_a   1.000
_cell.length_b   1.000
_cell.length_c   1.000
_cell.angle_alpha   90.00
_cell.angle_beta   90.00
_cell.angle_gamma   90.00
#
_symmetry.space_group_name_H-M   'P 1'
#
loop_
_entity.id
_entity.type
_entity.pdbx_description
1 polymer ?
#
loop_
_entity_poly.entity_id
_entity_poly.type
_entity_poly.pdbx_seq_one_letter_code
_entity_poly.pdbx_strand_id
1 'polypeptide(L)'
;QGFMWFGTEEGLNRYDGYHFTTFTHDEKNPNSLSDSYVLALYTDVRGDLWIGTAAGGLDCYNPVRERFRHFRHDPSNRQSISENYVSAICQDRRGYIW
;
A
#
# COMPACT_ATOMS: atom_id res chain seq x y z
N GLN A 1 3.85 18.03 -9.21
CA GLN A 1 4.75 16.86 -9.33
C GLN A 1 3.88 15.62 -9.27
N GLY A 2 4.06 14.67 -10.19
CA GLY A 2 3.39 13.38 -10.15
C GLY A 2 4.45 12.29 -10.14
N PHE A 3 4.30 11.31 -9.25
CA PHE A 3 5.10 10.09 -9.28
C PHE A 3 4.38 9.05 -10.13
N MET A 4 5.14 8.19 -10.80
CA MET A 4 4.61 6.93 -11.33
C MET A 4 4.91 5.82 -10.33
N TRP A 5 3.93 4.96 -10.09
CA TRP A 5 4.00 3.87 -9.13
C TRP A 5 3.82 2.53 -9.85
N PHE A 6 4.65 1.57 -9.49
CA PHE A 6 4.64 0.23 -10.06
C PHE A 6 4.67 -0.80 -8.94
N GLY A 7 3.66 -1.67 -8.91
CA GLY A 7 3.64 -2.84 -8.04
C GLY A 7 4.28 -4.01 -8.76
N THR A 8 5.16 -4.73 -8.06
CA THR A 8 5.79 -5.96 -8.56
C THR A 8 5.72 -7.04 -7.48
N GLU A 9 6.19 -8.24 -7.81
CA GLU A 9 6.33 -9.33 -6.82
C GLU A 9 7.44 -9.07 -5.79
N GLU A 10 8.36 -8.14 -6.10
CA GLU A 10 9.52 -7.81 -5.28
C GLU A 10 9.44 -6.42 -4.66
N GLY A 11 8.28 -5.76 -4.72
CA GLY A 11 8.00 -4.54 -3.97
C GLY A 11 7.29 -3.45 -4.76
N LEU A 12 7.26 -2.27 -4.14
CA LEU A 12 6.68 -1.05 -4.69
C LEU A 12 7.78 -0.17 -5.25
N ASN A 13 7.67 0.24 -6.51
CA ASN A 13 8.63 1.11 -7.16
C ASN A 13 8.01 2.49 -7.42
N ARG A 14 8.67 3.56 -6.98
CA ARG A 14 8.34 4.96 -7.25
C ARG A 14 9.31 5.52 -8.27
N TYR A 15 8.79 6.08 -9.36
CA TYR A 15 9.58 6.81 -10.34
C TYR A 15 9.26 8.31 -10.29
N ASP A 16 10.29 9.14 -10.14
CA ASP A 16 10.18 10.59 -10.02
C ASP A 16 10.40 11.37 -11.34
N GLY A 17 10.63 10.65 -12.45
CA GLY A 17 11.03 11.22 -13.73
C GLY A 17 12.51 11.05 -14.06
N TYR A 18 13.32 10.64 -13.09
CA TYR A 18 14.77 10.45 -13.23
C TYR A 18 15.24 9.14 -12.60
N HIS A 19 14.79 8.83 -11.38
CA HIS A 19 15.23 7.69 -10.59
C HIS A 19 14.07 6.84 -10.11
N PHE A 20 14.36 5.56 -9.89
CA PHE A 20 13.49 4.65 -9.17
C PHE A 20 13.90 4.60 -7.69
N THR A 21 12.91 4.64 -6.81
CA THR A 21 13.02 4.26 -5.40
C THR A 21 12.22 2.99 -5.18
N THR A 22 12.84 1.95 -4.65
CA THR A 22 12.17 0.68 -4.35
C THR A 22 11.88 0.58 -2.86
N PHE A 23 10.63 0.26 -2.52
CA PHE A 23 10.17 -0.03 -1.17
C PHE A 23 9.87 -1.53 -1.10
N THR A 24 10.58 -2.25 -0.23
CA THR A 24 10.40 -3.69 0.00
C THR A 24 9.93 -3.95 1.42
N HIS A 25 9.48 -5.17 1.69
CA HIS A 25 9.29 -5.63 3.05
C HIS A 25 10.64 -5.78 3.77
N ASP A 26 10.71 -5.29 5.00
CA ASP A 26 11.82 -5.50 5.93
C ASP A 26 11.26 -5.83 7.31
N GLU A 27 11.43 -7.08 7.74
CA GLU A 27 10.96 -7.59 9.04
C GLU A 27 11.47 -6.79 10.25
N LYS A 28 12.62 -6.11 10.11
CA LYS A 28 13.21 -5.30 11.19
C LYS A 28 12.73 -3.86 11.19
N ASN A 29 12.06 -3.43 10.11
CA ASN A 29 11.55 -2.08 9.96
C ASN A 29 10.02 -2.09 9.87
N PRO A 30 9.30 -1.79 10.96
CA PRO A 30 7.83 -1.77 10.97
C PRO A 30 7.24 -0.61 10.16
N ASN A 31 8.06 0.26 9.56
CA ASN A 31 7.62 1.30 8.62
C ASN A 31 7.96 0.93 7.15
N SER A 32 8.45 -0.29 6.89
CA SER A 32 8.64 -0.82 5.53
C SER A 32 7.31 -1.31 4.95
N LEU A 33 7.30 -1.76 3.69
CA LEU A 33 6.11 -2.34 3.09
C LEU A 33 5.67 -3.60 3.87
N SER A 34 4.37 -3.86 3.99
CA SER A 34 3.89 -4.99 4.79
C SER A 34 4.19 -6.36 4.17
N ASP A 35 4.28 -6.42 2.85
CA ASP A 35 4.61 -7.58 2.03
C ASP A 35 5.10 -7.09 0.67
N SER A 36 6.14 -7.72 0.13
CA SER A 36 6.76 -7.29 -1.15
C SER A 36 5.89 -7.63 -2.35
N TYR A 37 4.98 -8.59 -2.25
CA TYR A 37 4.13 -8.98 -3.37
C TYR A 37 2.95 -8.02 -3.52
N VAL A 38 3.13 -6.99 -4.35
CA VAL A 38 2.12 -5.96 -4.62
C VAL A 38 1.17 -6.41 -5.73
N LEU A 39 -0.13 -6.43 -5.43
CA LEU A 39 -1.19 -6.86 -6.34
C LEU A 39 -2.05 -5.70 -6.86
N ALA A 40 -2.24 -4.66 -6.07
CA ALA A 40 -3.10 -3.53 -6.42
C ALA A 40 -2.52 -2.21 -5.94
N LEU A 41 -2.76 -1.15 -6.73
CA LEU A 41 -2.38 0.22 -6.39
C LEU A 41 -3.54 1.15 -6.68
N TYR A 42 -3.80 2.07 -5.76
CA TYR A 42 -4.79 3.12 -5.94
C TYR A 42 -4.38 4.41 -5.23
N THR A 43 -4.26 5.51 -5.95
CA THR A 43 -4.03 6.83 -5.34
C THR A 43 -5.38 7.47 -5.05
N ASP A 44 -5.64 7.79 -3.78
CA ASP A 44 -6.89 8.43 -3.39
C ASP A 44 -6.92 9.93 -3.70
N VAL A 45 -8.09 10.55 -3.55
CA VAL A 45 -8.28 11.99 -3.80
C VAL A 45 -7.43 12.91 -2.90
N ARG A 46 -6.85 12.40 -1.82
CA ARG A 46 -5.97 13.14 -0.91
C ARG A 46 -4.49 12.97 -1.29
N GLY A 47 -4.19 12.12 -2.28
CA GLY A 47 -2.84 11.80 -2.73
C GLY A 47 -2.14 10.73 -1.91
N ASP A 48 -2.86 10.06 -0.99
CA ASP A 48 -2.32 8.87 -0.31
C ASP A 48 -2.38 7.68 -1.28
N LEU A 49 -1.32 6.88 -1.31
CA LEU A 49 -1.25 5.68 -2.13
C LEU A 49 -1.70 4.47 -1.31
N TRP A 50 -2.74 3.79 -1.74
CA TRP A 50 -3.20 2.52 -1.21
C TRP A 50 -2.57 1.36 -1.98
N ILE A 51 -2.06 0.37 -1.26
CA ILE A 51 -1.31 -0.77 -1.80
C ILE A 51 -1.91 -2.06 -1.26
N GLY A 52 -2.41 -2.89 -2.16
CA GLY A 52 -2.92 -4.22 -1.84
C GLY A 52 -1.82 -5.23 -2.04
N THR A 53 -1.62 -6.11 -1.05
CA THR A 53 -0.56 -7.13 -1.08
C THR A 53 -1.16 -8.54 -1.03
N ALA A 54 -0.34 -9.55 -1.32
CA ALA A 54 -0.79 -10.94 -1.35
C ALA A 54 -1.01 -11.52 0.06
N ALA A 55 -0.15 -11.18 1.03
CA ALA A 55 -0.23 -11.74 2.39
C ALA A 55 -0.06 -10.69 3.51
N GLY A 56 0.37 -9.47 3.16
CA GLY A 56 0.64 -8.39 4.11
C GLY A 56 -0.58 -7.55 4.49
N GLY A 57 -1.71 -7.73 3.80
CA GLY A 57 -2.91 -6.90 3.94
C GLY A 57 -2.90 -5.69 3.03
N LEU A 58 -3.46 -4.59 3.56
CA LEU A 58 -3.56 -3.30 2.87
C LEU A 58 -2.59 -2.30 3.50
N ASP A 59 -1.80 -1.62 2.69
CA ASP A 59 -0.96 -0.52 3.10
C ASP A 59 -1.47 0.82 2.58
N CYS A 60 -1.23 1.88 3.35
CA CYS A 60 -1.46 3.26 2.94
C CYS A 60 -0.16 4.05 3.12
N TYR A 61 0.41 4.50 2.01
CA TYR A 61 1.62 5.29 1.96
C TYR A 61 1.30 6.76 1.74
N ASN A 62 1.76 7.62 2.66
CA ASN A 62 1.69 9.06 2.48
C ASN A 62 3.00 9.56 1.84
N PRO A 63 2.98 10.03 0.58
CA PRO A 63 4.20 10.44 -0.12
C PRO A 63 4.82 11.75 0.38
N VAL A 64 4.08 12.55 1.15
CA VAL A 64 4.59 13.81 1.72
C VAL A 64 5.37 13.56 3.01
N ARG A 65 4.90 12.60 3.82
CA ARG A 65 5.52 12.21 5.11
C ARG A 65 6.42 10.99 5.00
N GLU A 66 6.49 10.38 3.81
CA GLU A 66 7.21 9.15 3.51
C GLU A 66 6.98 8.04 4.55
N ARG A 67 5.70 7.77 4.86
CA ARG A 67 5.33 6.84 5.92
C ARG A 67 4.22 5.89 5.48
N PHE A 68 4.40 4.62 5.83
CA PHE A 68 3.40 3.57 5.69
C PHE A 68 2.49 3.48 6.93
N ARG A 69 1.25 3.06 6.67
CA ARG A 69 0.32 2.57 7.67
C ARG A 69 -0.20 1.23 7.19
N HIS A 70 -0.15 0.23 8.07
CA HIS A 70 -0.52 -1.15 7.78
C HIS A 70 -1.92 -1.45 8.32
N PHE A 71 -2.73 -2.11 7.52
CA PHE A 71 -4.01 -2.68 7.90
C PHE A 71 -3.93 -4.19 7.66
N ARG A 72 -4.04 -4.97 8.73
CA ARG A 72 -3.94 -6.44 8.70
C ARG A 72 -5.16 -7.06 9.35
N HIS A 73 -5.51 -8.25 8.89
CA HIS A 73 -6.53 -9.07 9.53
C HIS A 73 -6.09 -9.46 10.93
N ASP A 74 -6.97 -9.21 11.90
CA ASP A 74 -6.81 -9.62 13.29
C ASP A 74 -8.13 -10.27 13.74
N PRO A 75 -8.13 -11.61 13.95
CA PRO A 75 -9.32 -12.34 14.38
C PRO A 75 -9.92 -11.86 15.71
N SER A 76 -9.12 -11.20 16.55
CA SER A 76 -9.56 -10.65 17.83
C SER A 76 -10.16 -9.25 17.70
N ASN A 77 -9.96 -8.57 16.57
CA ASN A 77 -10.43 -7.22 16.30
C ASN A 77 -11.39 -7.18 15.11
N ARG A 78 -12.69 -7.05 15.40
CA ARG A 78 -13.75 -6.95 14.38
C ARG A 78 -13.69 -5.70 13.50
N GLN A 79 -12.86 -4.72 13.84
CA GLN A 79 -12.64 -3.52 13.03
C GLN A 79 -11.41 -3.66 12.11
N SER A 80 -10.71 -4.78 12.14
CA SER A 80 -9.66 -5.11 11.19
C SER A 80 -10.23 -5.47 9.82
N ILE A 81 -9.37 -5.53 8.80
CA ILE A 81 -9.76 -6.04 7.48
C ILE A 81 -10.14 -7.52 7.58
N SER A 82 -10.99 -8.00 6.67
CA SER A 82 -11.49 -9.38 6.72
C SER A 82 -10.46 -10.44 6.32
N GLU A 83 -9.47 -10.09 5.50
CA GLU A 83 -8.45 -10.99 4.97
C GLU A 83 -7.18 -10.19 4.63
N ASN A 84 -6.01 -10.84 4.57
CA ASN A 84 -4.75 -10.18 4.18
C ASN A 84 -4.44 -10.22 2.68
N TYR A 85 -5.23 -10.95 1.89
CA TYR A 85 -5.09 -10.97 0.43
C TYR A 85 -5.94 -9.85 -0.18
N VAL A 86 -5.29 -8.84 -0.75
CA VAL A 86 -5.96 -7.65 -1.31
C VAL A 86 -5.61 -7.50 -2.78
N SER A 87 -6.50 -7.98 -3.66
CA SER A 87 -6.26 -8.06 -5.11
C SER A 87 -6.73 -6.85 -5.91
N ALA A 88 -7.58 -6.00 -5.34
CA ALA A 88 -8.12 -4.83 -6.01
C ALA A 88 -8.45 -3.76 -4.97
N ILE A 89 -8.36 -2.50 -5.38
CA ILE A 89 -8.68 -1.34 -4.55
C ILE A 89 -9.37 -0.30 -5.43
N CYS A 90 -10.45 0.28 -4.94
CA CYS A 90 -11.05 1.46 -5.54
C CYS A 90 -11.59 2.41 -4.48
N GLN A 91 -11.86 3.65 -4.86
CA GLN A 91 -12.51 4.63 -3.98
C GLN A 91 -13.87 5.00 -4.57
N ASP A 92 -14.89 5.02 -3.71
CA ASP A 92 -16.22 5.49 -4.09
C ASP A 92 -16.33 7.03 -4.05
N ARG A 93 -17.47 7.55 -4.53
CA ARG A 93 -17.73 9.00 -4.56
C ARG A 93 -17.85 9.65 -3.18
N ARG A 94 -18.04 8.85 -2.12
CA ARG A 94 -18.10 9.32 -0.74
C ARG A 94 -16.73 9.32 -0.08
N GLY A 95 -15.70 8.81 -0.78
CA GLY A 95 -14.33 8.75 -0.33
C GLY A 95 -13.97 7.47 0.43
N TYR A 96 -14.86 6.47 0.49
CA TYR A 96 -14.55 5.18 1.11
C TYR A 96 -13.72 4.31 0.17
N ILE A 97 -12.79 3.56 0.76
CA ILE A 97 -11.98 2.57 0.06
C ILE A 97 -12.70 1.22 0.08
N TRP A 98 -12.75 0.59 -1.09
CA TRP A 98 -13.35 -0.72 -1.35
C TRP A 98 -12.32 -1.67 -1.94
#